data_AF-G1UPL4-F1
#
_entry.id   AF-G1UPL4-F1
#
_cell.length_a   1.000
_cell.length_b   1.000
_cell.length_c   1.000
_cell.angle_alpha   90.00
_cell.angle_beta   90.00
_cell.angle_gamma   90.00
#
_symmetry.space_group_name_H-M   'P 1'
#
loop_
_entity.id
_entity.type
_entity.pdbx_description
1 polymer ?
#
loop_
_entity_poly.entity_id
_entity_poly.type
_entity_poly.pdbx_seq_one_letter_code
_entity_poly.pdbx_strand_id
1 'polypeptide(L)'
;MSSYHQPNPISFQTSSPDLSAIAAMLTDAAQALLKFSSPPAVEAEPEEENTSEDEIRSYRFSLLAVRSEQELFEEQDAESLREVLFNASSSVTAFTALMELMDAEAEIDGAVIHILARELKRVEDLLFKIQDTYSTVELVEA
;
A
#
# COMPACT_ATOMS: atom_id res chain seq x y z
N MET A 1 0.45 84.26 -0.89
CA MET A 1 0.46 85.04 -2.14
C MET A 1 1.14 84.21 -3.19
N SER A 2 0.44 83.99 -4.31
CA SER A 2 0.99 83.91 -5.68
C SER A 2 1.99 82.76 -5.96
N SER A 3 1.87 81.91 -6.98
CA SER A 3 1.31 82.11 -8.31
C SER A 3 1.07 80.75 -8.98
N TYR A 4 0.07 80.73 -9.86
CA TYR A 4 -0.23 79.67 -10.81
C TYR A 4 0.83 79.61 -11.93
N HIS A 5 1.26 78.40 -12.29
CA HIS A 5 1.85 78.00 -13.57
C HIS A 5 1.77 76.47 -13.63
N GLN A 6 1.36 75.76 -14.68
CA GLN A 6 0.71 76.01 -15.97
C GLN A 6 0.49 74.57 -16.53
N PRO A 7 -0.69 74.12 -16.99
CA PRO A 7 -0.77 72.84 -17.68
C PRO A 7 -0.62 73.07 -19.19
N ASN A 8 0.46 72.55 -19.77
CA ASN A 8 0.55 72.24 -21.19
C ASN A 8 0.37 70.71 -21.36
N PRO A 9 -0.35 70.24 -22.38
CA PRO A 9 -0.84 68.87 -22.45
C PRO A 9 0.27 67.90 -22.82
N ILE A 10 0.49 66.88 -22.00
CA ILE A 10 1.25 65.69 -22.41
C ILE A 10 0.30 64.83 -23.25
N SER A 11 0.67 64.66 -24.51
CA SER A 11 0.01 63.79 -25.48
C SER A 11 0.03 62.34 -24.98
N PHE A 12 -1.13 61.77 -24.69
CA PHE A 12 -1.27 60.34 -24.41
C PHE A 12 -1.26 59.58 -25.74
N GLN A 13 -0.08 59.16 -26.19
CA GLN A 13 0.00 58.09 -27.19
C GLN A 13 -0.16 56.76 -26.47
N THR A 14 -1.36 56.22 -26.52
CA THR A 14 -1.66 54.82 -26.21
C THR A 14 -1.08 53.96 -27.34
N SER A 15 0.14 53.45 -27.18
CA SER A 15 0.64 52.39 -28.06
C SER A 15 -0.24 51.15 -27.84
N SER A 16 -1.08 50.84 -28.83
CA SER A 16 -1.82 49.59 -28.85
C SER A 16 -0.85 48.40 -28.74
N PRO A 17 -1.19 47.34 -28.00
CA PRO A 17 -0.30 46.19 -27.86
C PRO A 17 -0.08 45.56 -29.23
N ASP A 18 1.19 45.41 -29.60
CA ASP A 18 1.58 44.81 -30.87
C ASP A 18 1.23 43.32 -30.86
N LEU A 19 0.09 43.00 -31.45
CA LEU A 19 -0.42 41.63 -31.57
C LEU A 19 0.56 40.73 -32.34
N SER A 20 1.40 41.30 -33.22
CA SER A 20 2.45 40.56 -33.92
C SER A 20 3.53 40.09 -32.95
N ALA A 21 3.94 40.96 -32.03
CA ALA A 21 4.91 40.61 -30.98
C ALA A 21 4.35 39.50 -30.05
N ILE A 22 3.05 39.57 -29.70
CA ILE A 22 2.40 38.53 -28.90
C ILE A 22 2.33 37.21 -29.68
N ALA A 23 1.97 37.23 -30.96
CA ALA A 23 1.93 36.03 -31.80
C ALA A 23 3.33 35.41 -31.95
N ALA A 24 4.37 36.22 -32.11
CA ALA A 24 5.76 35.75 -32.16
C ALA A 24 6.16 35.08 -30.83
N MET A 25 5.83 35.68 -29.69
CA MET A 25 6.07 35.09 -28.37
C MET A 25 5.35 33.75 -28.19
N LEU A 26 4.07 33.66 -28.58
CA LEU A 26 3.30 32.42 -28.48
C LEU A 26 3.87 31.33 -29.40
N THR A 27 4.35 31.72 -30.58
CA THR A 27 4.98 30.80 -31.53
C THR A 27 6.30 30.27 -30.98
N ASP A 28 7.12 31.15 -30.39
CA ASP A 28 8.40 30.77 -29.76
C ASP A 28 8.19 29.86 -28.55
N ALA A 29 7.18 30.16 -27.71
CA ALA A 29 6.79 29.30 -26.59
C ALA A 29 6.30 27.92 -27.06
N ALA A 30 5.49 27.85 -28.14
CA ALA A 30 5.05 26.59 -28.72
C ALA A 30 6.22 25.78 -29.28
N GLN A 31 7.17 26.43 -29.96
CA GLN A 31 8.38 25.78 -30.46
C GLN A 31 9.29 25.28 -29.32
N ALA A 32 9.39 26.02 -28.22
CA ALA A 32 10.13 25.58 -27.04
C ALA A 32 9.51 24.31 -26.42
N LEU A 33 8.17 24.26 -26.29
CA LEU A 33 7.47 23.08 -25.78
C LEU A 33 7.62 21.86 -26.71
N LEU A 34 7.58 22.06 -28.03
CA LEU A 34 7.81 20.97 -28.99
C LEU A 34 9.24 20.43 -28.94
N LYS A 35 10.24 21.28 -28.65
CA LYS A 35 11.63 20.83 -28.45
C LYS A 35 11.80 19.95 -27.22
N PHE A 36 10.98 20.13 -26.17
CA PHE A 36 10.92 19.22 -25.02
C PHE A 36 10.19 17.90 -25.31
N SER A 37 9.35 17.85 -26.36
CA SER A 37 8.64 16.64 -26.77
C SER A 37 9.44 15.76 -27.76
N SER A 38 10.59 16.23 -28.24
CA SER A 38 11.51 15.40 -29.02
C SER A 38 12.38 14.62 -28.03
N PRO A 39 12.45 13.27 -28.12
CA PRO A 39 13.28 12.50 -27.20
C PRO A 39 14.75 12.93 -27.34
N PRO A 40 15.49 13.11 -26.23
CA PRO A 40 16.91 13.39 -26.31
C PRO A 40 17.64 12.21 -26.95
N ALA A 41 18.49 12.52 -27.92
CA ALA A 41 19.51 11.59 -28.37
C ALA A 41 20.49 11.37 -27.19
N VAL A 42 20.33 10.21 -26.54
CA VAL A 42 21.33 9.50 -25.73
C VAL A 42 22.26 10.40 -24.91
N GLU A 43 21.85 10.77 -23.71
CA GLU A 43 22.67 10.64 -22.49
C GLU A 43 21.71 10.31 -21.35
N ALA A 44 21.49 9.02 -21.11
CA ALA A 44 20.66 8.53 -20.01
C ALA A 44 21.49 8.57 -18.71
N GLU A 45 21.19 9.53 -17.85
CA GLU A 45 21.32 9.34 -16.41
C GLU A 45 20.56 8.06 -16.01
N PRO A 46 20.98 7.30 -14.98
CA PRO A 46 20.25 6.11 -14.59
C PRO A 46 18.87 6.51 -14.12
N GLU A 47 17.87 6.29 -14.98
CA GLU A 47 16.46 6.29 -14.62
C GLU A 47 16.31 5.26 -13.48
N GLU A 48 15.92 5.72 -12.30
CA GLU A 48 15.38 4.84 -11.27
C GLU A 48 14.04 4.32 -11.80
N GLU A 49 14.13 3.27 -12.60
CA GLU A 49 13.04 2.43 -13.08
C GLU A 49 12.41 1.76 -11.84
N ASN A 50 11.50 2.46 -11.18
CA ASN A 50 10.60 1.88 -10.19
C ASN A 50 9.51 1.07 -10.92
N THR A 51 9.91 0.08 -11.70
CA THR A 51 9.06 -1.08 -11.99
C THR A 51 9.29 -2.03 -10.81
N SER A 52 8.45 -1.93 -9.78
CA SER A 52 8.32 -3.04 -8.84
C SER A 52 7.75 -4.21 -9.63
N GLU A 53 8.61 -4.99 -10.28
CA GLU A 53 8.21 -6.24 -10.91
C GLU A 53 7.59 -7.10 -9.80
N ASP A 54 6.29 -7.39 -9.91
CA ASP A 54 5.63 -8.29 -8.99
C ASP A 54 6.33 -9.65 -9.05
N GLU A 55 7.02 -10.03 -7.98
CA GLU A 55 7.72 -11.32 -7.90
C GLU A 55 6.69 -12.45 -7.74
N ILE A 56 6.42 -13.19 -8.81
CA ILE A 56 5.53 -14.35 -8.77
C ILE A 56 6.34 -15.62 -8.46
N ARG A 57 6.09 -16.22 -7.30
CA ARG A 57 6.67 -17.52 -6.89
C ARG A 57 5.67 -18.64 -7.09
N SER A 58 6.12 -19.73 -7.71
CA SER A 58 5.32 -20.95 -7.90
C SER A 58 5.69 -22.00 -6.86
N TYR A 59 4.70 -22.65 -6.27
CA TYR A 59 4.90 -23.69 -5.26
C TYR A 59 4.17 -24.96 -5.66
N ARG A 60 4.76 -26.11 -5.33
CA ARG A 60 4.19 -27.42 -5.55
C ARG A 60 3.79 -28.04 -4.23
N PHE A 61 2.54 -28.49 -4.17
CA PHE A 61 1.98 -29.21 -3.03
C PHE A 61 2.04 -30.71 -3.28
N SER A 62 2.38 -31.46 -2.24
CA SER A 62 2.20 -32.91 -2.25
C SER A 62 0.70 -33.25 -2.21
N LEU A 63 0.31 -34.42 -2.73
CA LEU A 63 -1.09 -34.87 -2.66
C LEU A 63 -1.59 -35.00 -1.21
N LEU A 64 -0.68 -35.31 -0.27
CA LEU A 64 -1.00 -35.35 1.15
C LEU A 64 -1.30 -33.95 1.68
N ALA A 65 -0.45 -32.96 1.37
CA ALA A 65 -0.67 -31.57 1.78
C ALA A 65 -2.00 -31.02 1.27
N VAL A 66 -2.37 -31.31 0.01
CA VAL A 66 -3.66 -30.87 -0.55
C VAL A 66 -4.85 -31.48 0.21
N ARG A 67 -4.76 -32.76 0.59
CA ARG A 67 -5.82 -33.41 1.38
C ARG A 67 -5.88 -32.89 2.80
N SER A 68 -4.74 -32.76 3.45
CA SER A 68 -4.65 -32.22 4.81
C SER A 68 -5.14 -30.77 4.88
N GLU A 69 -4.90 -29.96 3.84
CA GLU A 69 -5.46 -28.61 3.70
C GLU A 69 -7.00 -28.64 3.60
N GLN A 70 -7.56 -29.54 2.81
CA GLN A 70 -9.01 -29.69 2.70
C GLN A 70 -9.65 -30.13 4.03
N GLU A 71 -9.06 -31.12 4.70
CA GLU A 71 -9.52 -31.58 6.02
C GLU A 71 -9.45 -30.44 7.05
N LEU A 72 -8.38 -29.65 7.02
CA LEU A 72 -8.23 -28.47 7.87
C LEU A 72 -9.35 -27.45 7.65
N PHE A 73 -9.72 -27.18 6.41
CA PHE A 73 -10.78 -26.23 6.06
C PHE A 73 -12.15 -26.73 6.52
N GLU A 74 -12.43 -28.02 6.35
CA GLU A 74 -13.66 -28.66 6.86
C GLU A 74 -13.73 -28.62 8.39
N GLU A 75 -12.63 -28.92 9.09
CA GLU A 75 -12.58 -28.88 10.56
C GLU A 75 -12.77 -27.47 11.13
N GLN A 76 -12.29 -26.45 10.41
CA GLN A 76 -12.38 -25.04 10.84
C GLN A 76 -13.60 -24.31 10.29
N ASP A 77 -14.43 -24.97 9.47
CA ASP A 77 -15.55 -24.36 8.76
C ASP A 77 -15.13 -23.08 8.01
N ALA A 78 -14.06 -23.20 7.23
CA ALA A 78 -13.42 -22.07 6.54
C ALA A 78 -13.27 -22.35 5.05
N GLU A 79 -13.35 -21.31 4.22
CA GLU A 79 -13.23 -21.41 2.76
C GLU A 79 -11.78 -21.36 2.28
N SER A 80 -10.86 -20.86 3.11
CA SER A 80 -9.45 -20.68 2.72
C SER A 80 -8.49 -20.66 3.91
N LEU A 81 -7.20 -20.90 3.64
CA LEU A 81 -6.15 -20.74 4.65
C LEU A 81 -6.11 -19.33 5.24
N ARG A 82 -6.37 -18.30 4.40
CA ARG A 82 -6.42 -16.91 4.85
C ARG A 82 -7.48 -16.73 5.93
N GLU A 83 -8.65 -17.31 5.73
CA GLU A 83 -9.74 -17.25 6.71
C GLU A 83 -9.39 -18.00 8.00
N VAL A 84 -8.83 -19.21 7.89
CA VAL A 84 -8.34 -19.96 9.06
C VAL A 84 -7.34 -19.13 9.88
N LEU A 85 -6.34 -18.54 9.23
CA LEU A 85 -5.34 -17.70 9.88
C LEU A 85 -5.95 -16.42 10.47
N PHE A 86 -6.90 -15.81 9.76
CA PHE A 86 -7.61 -14.63 10.25
C PHE A 86 -8.42 -14.95 11.51
N ASN A 87 -9.12 -16.08 11.55
CA ASN A 87 -9.91 -16.52 12.69
C ASN A 87 -9.02 -16.87 13.89
N ALA A 88 -7.89 -17.53 13.65
CA ALA A 88 -6.88 -17.80 14.67
C ALA A 88 -6.29 -16.50 15.25
N SER A 89 -5.87 -15.58 14.38
CA SER A 89 -5.33 -14.28 14.78
C SER A 89 -6.37 -13.46 15.55
N SER A 90 -7.62 -13.45 15.10
CA SER A 90 -8.71 -12.75 15.79
C SER A 90 -8.96 -13.32 17.18
N SER A 91 -8.87 -14.64 17.34
CA SER A 91 -8.97 -15.31 18.65
C SER A 91 -7.86 -14.84 19.60
N VAL A 92 -6.61 -14.80 19.12
CA VAL A 92 -5.45 -14.33 19.91
C VAL A 92 -5.57 -12.85 20.27
N THR A 93 -6.00 -12.01 19.34
CA THR A 93 -6.21 -10.58 19.58
C THR A 93 -7.29 -10.35 20.64
N ALA A 94 -8.42 -11.05 20.52
CA ALA A 94 -9.50 -10.97 21.52
C ALA A 94 -9.02 -11.43 22.89
N PHE A 95 -8.27 -12.52 22.95
CA PHE A 95 -7.68 -13.02 24.18
C PHE A 95 -6.74 -12.02 24.85
N THR A 96 -5.85 -11.41 24.06
CA THR A 96 -4.90 -10.41 24.53
C THR A 96 -5.64 -9.18 25.07
N ALA A 97 -6.65 -8.69 24.35
CA ALA A 97 -7.47 -7.57 24.80
C ALA A 97 -8.21 -7.88 26.11
N LEU A 98 -8.74 -9.11 26.27
CA LEU A 98 -9.36 -9.52 27.52
C LEU A 98 -8.37 -9.49 28.68
N MET A 99 -7.16 -10.02 28.49
CA MET A 99 -6.12 -10.00 29.53
C MET A 99 -5.64 -8.58 29.87
N GLU A 100 -5.50 -7.70 28.88
CA GLU A 100 -5.09 -6.30 29.09
C GLU A 100 -6.13 -5.48 29.86
N LEU A 101 -7.42 -5.83 29.74
CA LEU A 101 -8.51 -5.18 30.47
C LEU A 101 -8.63 -5.67 31.91
N MET A 102 -7.96 -6.77 32.28
CA MET A 102 -8.00 -7.28 33.64
C MET A 102 -7.19 -6.38 34.56
N ASP A 103 -7.78 -6.04 35.71
CA ASP A 103 -7.06 -5.35 36.77
C ASP A 103 -5.93 -6.25 37.29
N ALA A 104 -4.75 -5.68 37.50
CA ALA A 104 -3.56 -6.39 37.92
C ALA A 104 -3.71 -7.02 39.32
N GLU A 105 -4.60 -6.48 40.14
CA GLU A 105 -4.92 -6.98 41.48
C GLU A 105 -6.17 -7.89 41.50
N ALA A 106 -6.81 -8.13 40.35
CA ALA A 106 -8.02 -8.94 40.29
C ALA A 106 -7.73 -10.41 40.64
N GLU A 107 -8.54 -10.97 41.54
CA GLU A 107 -8.59 -12.41 41.75
C GLU A 107 -9.34 -13.08 40.59
N ILE A 108 -8.65 -14.00 39.90
CA ILE A 108 -9.18 -14.71 38.73
C ILE A 108 -9.60 -16.11 39.17
N ASP A 109 -10.84 -16.48 38.90
CA ASP A 109 -11.32 -17.86 39.10
C ASP A 109 -10.47 -18.83 38.25
N GLY A 110 -9.99 -19.91 38.88
CA GLY A 110 -9.25 -20.96 38.20
C GLY A 110 -10.02 -21.58 37.02
N ALA A 111 -11.35 -21.61 37.06
CA ALA A 111 -12.17 -22.04 35.92
C ALA A 111 -11.97 -21.14 34.69
N VAL A 112 -11.85 -19.82 34.89
CA VAL A 112 -11.55 -18.85 33.82
C VAL A 112 -10.16 -19.12 33.26
N ILE A 113 -9.16 -19.32 34.12
CA ILE A 113 -7.79 -19.67 33.69
C ILE A 113 -7.78 -20.96 32.84
N HIS A 114 -8.55 -21.98 33.22
CA HIS A 114 -8.65 -23.22 32.44
C HIS A 114 -9.32 -23.03 31.07
N ILE A 115 -10.36 -22.20 30.99
CA ILE A 115 -10.98 -21.85 29.70
C ILE A 115 -9.95 -21.13 28.83
N LEU A 116 -9.24 -20.16 29.41
CA LEU A 116 -8.24 -19.38 28.70
C LEU A 116 -7.10 -20.28 28.16
N ALA A 117 -6.59 -21.18 28.98
CA ALA A 117 -5.57 -22.15 28.56
C ALA A 117 -6.06 -23.09 27.46
N ARG A 118 -7.33 -23.53 27.51
CA ARG A 118 -7.93 -24.37 26.46
C ARG A 118 -8.01 -23.64 25.13
N GLU A 119 -8.40 -22.37 25.13
CA GLU A 119 -8.47 -21.58 23.90
C GLU A 119 -7.10 -21.34 23.29
N LEU A 120 -6.08 -21.03 24.12
CA LEU A 120 -4.71 -20.94 23.63
C LEU A 120 -4.23 -22.26 23.04
N LYS A 121 -4.55 -23.39 23.69
CA LYS A 121 -4.20 -24.72 23.19
C LYS A 121 -4.88 -25.02 21.85
N ARG A 122 -6.15 -24.64 21.68
CA ARG A 122 -6.87 -24.78 20.41
C ARG A 122 -6.16 -24.02 19.28
N VAL A 123 -5.70 -22.79 19.53
CA VAL A 123 -4.95 -22.00 18.54
C VAL A 123 -3.58 -22.62 18.25
N GLU A 124 -2.87 -23.10 19.27
CA GLU A 124 -1.59 -23.80 19.11
C GLU A 124 -1.74 -25.03 18.22
N ASP A 125 -2.73 -25.88 18.50
CA ASP A 125 -2.98 -27.11 17.73
C ASP A 125 -3.34 -26.79 16.27
N LEU A 126 -4.08 -25.70 16.04
CA LEU A 126 -4.40 -25.23 14.70
C LEU A 126 -3.14 -24.77 13.94
N LEU A 127 -2.29 -23.96 14.56
CA LEU A 127 -1.03 -23.51 13.96
C LEU A 127 -0.09 -24.68 13.66
N PHE A 128 -0.05 -25.68 14.55
CA PHE A 128 0.70 -26.90 14.33
C PHE A 128 0.21 -27.68 13.11
N LYS A 129 -1.11 -27.87 12.97
CA LYS A 129 -1.70 -28.54 11.78
C LYS A 129 -1.38 -27.81 10.48
N ILE A 130 -1.44 -26.48 10.49
CA ILE A 130 -1.02 -25.66 9.34
C ILE A 130 0.46 -25.91 9.05
N GLN A 131 1.34 -25.75 10.04
CA GLN A 131 2.77 -25.97 9.84
C GLN A 131 3.07 -27.36 9.27
N ASP A 132 2.44 -28.41 9.81
CA ASP A 132 2.61 -29.79 9.35
C ASP A 132 2.14 -29.96 7.90
N THR A 133 0.95 -29.44 7.57
CA THR A 133 0.36 -29.49 6.22
C THR A 133 1.27 -28.84 5.18
N TYR A 134 1.80 -27.64 5.48
CA TYR A 134 2.60 -26.88 4.52
C TYR A 134 4.11 -27.21 4.59
N SER A 135 4.54 -28.09 5.50
CA SER A 135 5.95 -28.50 5.64
C SER A 135 6.52 -29.20 4.39
N THR A 136 5.63 -29.78 3.57
CA THR A 136 5.99 -30.54 2.36
C THR A 136 5.89 -29.72 1.07
N VAL A 137 5.63 -28.41 1.18
CA VAL A 137 5.51 -27.51 0.03
C VAL A 137 6.89 -27.14 -0.49
N GLU A 138 7.10 -27.33 -1.78
CA GLU A 138 8.37 -27.07 -2.46
C GLU A 138 8.25 -25.87 -3.40
N LEU A 139 9.26 -25.01 -3.43
CA LEU A 139 9.36 -23.95 -4.43
C LEU A 139 9.64 -24.58 -5.80
N VAL A 140 8.94 -24.13 -6.83
CA VAL A 140 9.21 -24.49 -8.22
C VAL A 140 10.12 -23.41 -8.81
N GLU A 141 11.34 -23.79 -9.17
CA GLU A 141 12.24 -22.91 -9.93
C GLU A 141 11.69 -22.71 -11.35
N ALA A 142 11.69 -21.46 -11.80
CA ALA A 142 11.19 -21.04 -13.12
C ALA A 142 12.21 -21.26 -14.23
#